data_AF-A0A5J5D018-F1
#
_entry.id   AF-A0A5J5D018-F1
#
_cell.length_a   1.000
_cell.length_b   1.000
_cell.length_c   1.000
_cell.angle_alpha   90.00
_cell.angle_beta   90.00
_cell.angle_gamma   90.00
#
_symmetry.space_group_name_H-M   'P 1'
#
loop_
_entity.id
_entity.type
_entity.pdbx_description
1 polymer ?
#
loop_
_entity_poly.entity_id
_entity_poly.type
_entity_poly.pdbx_seq_one_letter_code
_entity_poly.pdbx_strand_id
1 'polypeptide(L)'
;MLRAGRMEEFVTEEEEPWYDQRDLEQDLHLAAELGKTLLERNKELEDSLQQMYINNDEHVQEIEYLSKQLEMLREMNEQHAKVYEQLDVTARELEITNEKLVLESKASQQKIDRLTGTMETMRGQVDSLTTRVEELRTLEELRVRREKKERLFNKLCLKPSTPNDAPRLFIRYEDGFLLANPGSVDLAESQPVDEENERLRDIVSSLRSAVATERSQREGAERECATVLQEFERLEQRLLGAEGCQLRVQELEAELQEMQQLRKSRLCLIGGMEDSLETLLRNGPETDTPEEGVGLEEGGEGGAGEAGDTGQQGGPVRKSCSDTALNAISARDASGRRQGSYALHANGVRKRGMSILREVDEQYHALLEKYEELLGKCRRHEESLCHAGVQTSRPVSRDPSMKEYSMVCAGPSTSGAGAVATPPTPPQTPSTPEALEGISRQVEQVDKRLSQNTPEYKALFKEIFSRLQKTKCDIKSTKSKKSNK
;
A
#
# COMPACT_ATOMS: atom_id res chain seq x y z
N MET A 1 -97.90 -58.12 30.35
CA MET A 1 -98.53 -57.46 31.51
C MET A 1 -98.00 -56.05 31.59
N LEU A 2 -98.84 -55.08 31.21
CA LEU A 2 -98.53 -53.65 31.17
C LEU A 2 -98.40 -53.12 32.60
N ARG A 3 -97.23 -52.64 32.98
CA ARG A 3 -97.06 -51.85 34.21
C ARG A 3 -97.30 -50.40 33.82
N ALA A 4 -98.46 -49.87 34.21
CA ALA A 4 -98.78 -48.46 34.08
C ALA A 4 -97.74 -47.65 34.88
N GLY A 5 -96.78 -47.05 34.17
CA GLY A 5 -95.95 -45.98 34.69
C GLY A 5 -96.88 -44.79 34.94
N ARG A 6 -97.09 -44.49 36.22
CA ARG A 6 -97.69 -43.24 36.68
C ARG A 6 -96.83 -42.11 36.10
N MET A 7 -97.32 -41.41 35.07
CA MET A 7 -96.83 -40.06 34.76
C MET A 7 -97.11 -39.23 36.00
N GLU A 8 -96.07 -38.91 36.77
CA GLU A 8 -96.11 -37.75 37.63
C GLU A 8 -96.32 -36.56 36.70
N GLU A 9 -97.46 -35.87 36.89
CA GLU A 9 -97.72 -34.57 36.28
C GLU A 9 -96.50 -33.70 36.58
N PHE A 10 -95.72 -33.39 35.55
CA PHE A 10 -94.82 -32.24 35.62
C PHE A 10 -95.75 -31.04 35.83
N VAL A 11 -95.84 -30.61 37.09
CA VAL A 11 -96.22 -29.24 37.43
C VAL A 11 -95.27 -28.41 36.59
N THR A 12 -95.79 -27.82 35.51
CA THR A 12 -95.18 -26.62 34.93
C THR A 12 -95.26 -25.63 36.08
N GLU A 13 -94.20 -25.59 36.90
CA GLU A 13 -94.00 -24.53 37.86
C GLU A 13 -94.20 -23.25 37.05
N GLU A 14 -95.29 -22.57 37.40
CA GLU A 14 -95.68 -21.30 36.83
C GLU A 14 -94.43 -20.43 36.80
N GLU A 15 -94.11 -19.94 35.62
CA GLU A 15 -93.02 -19.03 35.30
C GLU A 15 -92.87 -18.00 36.45
N GLU A 16 -91.84 -18.19 37.28
CA GLU A 16 -91.56 -17.36 38.45
C GLU A 16 -91.53 -15.88 38.01
N PRO A 17 -92.45 -15.00 38.49
CA PRO A 17 -92.50 -13.59 38.10
C PRO A 17 -91.37 -12.72 38.69
N TRP A 18 -90.19 -13.30 38.95
CA TRP A 18 -89.17 -12.72 39.82
C TRP A 18 -88.25 -11.68 39.19
N TYR A 19 -88.64 -11.07 38.07
CA TYR A 19 -88.04 -9.83 37.60
C TYR A 19 -89.11 -8.93 36.98
N ASP A 20 -89.22 -7.69 37.48
CA ASP A 20 -89.97 -6.66 36.76
C ASP A 20 -89.36 -6.54 35.37
N GLN A 21 -90.17 -6.63 34.31
CA GLN A 21 -89.68 -6.68 32.94
C GLN A 21 -88.77 -5.49 32.57
N ARG A 22 -88.96 -4.34 33.25
CA ARG A 22 -88.13 -3.14 33.11
C ARG A 22 -86.73 -3.30 33.69
N ASP A 23 -86.57 -4.09 34.75
CA ASP A 23 -85.27 -4.31 35.39
C ASP A 23 -84.43 -5.28 34.56
N LEU A 24 -85.07 -6.31 33.98
CA LEU A 24 -84.43 -7.18 33.00
C LEU A 24 -83.99 -6.40 31.74
N GLU A 25 -84.81 -5.47 31.25
CA GLU A 25 -84.45 -4.59 30.14
C GLU A 25 -83.25 -3.70 30.48
N GLN A 26 -83.19 -3.14 31.69
CA GLN A 26 -82.06 -2.33 32.17
C GLN A 26 -80.77 -3.14 32.29
N ASP A 27 -80.82 -4.33 32.89
CA ASP A 27 -79.67 -5.22 33.03
C ASP A 27 -79.15 -5.68 31.65
N LEU A 28 -80.06 -5.95 30.71
CA LEU A 28 -79.70 -6.29 29.34
C LEU A 28 -79.02 -5.11 28.63
N HIS A 29 -79.52 -3.89 28.81
CA HIS A 29 -78.88 -2.68 28.29
C HIS A 29 -77.49 -2.48 28.90
N LEU A 30 -77.33 -2.63 30.21
CA LEU A 30 -76.04 -2.51 30.88
C LEU A 30 -75.04 -3.58 30.41
N ALA A 31 -75.49 -4.83 30.27
CA ALA A 31 -74.67 -5.92 29.72
C ALA A 31 -74.24 -5.63 28.27
N ALA A 32 -75.12 -5.05 27.46
CA ALA A 32 -74.80 -4.63 26.10
C ALA A 32 -73.80 -3.46 26.07
N GLU A 33 -73.94 -2.47 26.95
CA GLU A 33 -72.99 -1.36 27.09
C GLU A 33 -71.60 -1.86 27.51
N LEU A 34 -71.52 -2.74 28.51
CA LEU A 34 -70.26 -3.35 28.95
C LEU A 34 -69.65 -4.22 27.84
N GLY A 35 -70.47 -5.01 27.14
CA GLY A 35 -70.03 -5.80 25.99
C GLY A 35 -69.46 -4.92 24.89
N LYS A 36 -70.10 -3.78 24.59
CA LYS A 36 -69.60 -2.80 23.64
C LYS A 36 -68.25 -2.21 24.08
N THR A 37 -68.11 -1.78 25.33
CA THR A 37 -66.83 -1.24 25.85
C THR A 37 -65.71 -2.29 25.83
N LEU A 38 -66.01 -3.55 26.15
CA LEU A 38 -65.03 -4.63 26.07
C LEU A 38 -64.60 -4.91 24.63
N LEU A 39 -65.53 -4.88 23.68
CA LEU A 39 -65.22 -5.01 22.25
C LEU A 39 -64.38 -3.83 21.73
N GLU A 40 -64.73 -2.60 22.13
CA GLU A 40 -63.95 -1.41 21.80
C GLU A 40 -62.52 -1.50 22.36
N ARG A 41 -62.37 -1.91 23.62
CA ARG A 41 -61.05 -2.10 24.24
C ARG A 41 -60.25 -3.23 23.58
N ASN A 42 -60.88 -4.35 23.23
CA ASN A 42 -60.21 -5.42 22.50
C ASN A 42 -59.75 -4.94 21.12
N LYS A 43 -60.58 -4.17 20.41
CA LYS A 43 -60.21 -3.58 19.13
C LYS A 43 -59.03 -2.61 19.26
N GLU A 44 -59.02 -1.75 20.27
CA GLU A 44 -57.87 -0.86 20.54
C GLU A 44 -56.57 -1.64 20.83
N LEU A 45 -56.67 -2.76 21.55
CA LEU A 45 -55.53 -3.64 21.80
C LEU A 45 -55.05 -4.34 20.52
N GLU A 46 -55.96 -4.80 19.68
CA GLU A 46 -55.66 -5.37 18.36
C GLU A 46 -54.97 -4.35 17.46
N ASP A 47 -55.50 -3.12 17.38
CA ASP A 47 -54.93 -2.02 16.60
C ASP A 47 -53.53 -1.64 17.14
N SER A 48 -53.36 -1.57 18.48
CA SER A 48 -52.05 -1.31 19.09
C SER A 48 -51.04 -2.42 18.83
N LEU A 49 -51.49 -3.68 18.80
CA LEU A 49 -50.63 -4.83 18.49
C LEU A 49 -50.21 -4.81 17.01
N GLN A 50 -51.15 -4.53 16.09
CA GLN A 50 -50.86 -4.38 14.67
C GLN A 50 -49.87 -3.25 14.42
N GLN A 51 -50.02 -2.10 15.09
CA GLN A 51 -49.06 -1.01 14.99
C GLN A 51 -47.68 -1.42 15.48
N MET A 52 -47.60 -2.22 16.56
CA MET A 52 -46.34 -2.74 17.06
C MET A 52 -45.69 -3.70 16.07
N TYR A 53 -46.46 -4.56 15.38
CA TYR A 53 -45.94 -5.41 14.30
C TYR A 53 -45.38 -4.60 13.14
N ILE A 54 -46.10 -3.56 12.69
CA ILE A 54 -45.63 -2.69 11.59
C ILE A 54 -44.31 -2.00 11.99
N ASN A 55 -44.25 -1.42 13.18
CA ASN A 55 -43.01 -0.78 13.67
C ASN A 55 -41.87 -1.81 13.80
N ASN A 56 -42.16 -3.04 14.21
CA ASN A 56 -41.15 -4.10 14.29
C ASN A 56 -40.59 -4.42 12.90
N ASP A 57 -41.44 -4.56 11.89
CA ASP A 57 -41.03 -4.80 10.50
C ASP A 57 -40.17 -3.64 9.96
N GLU A 58 -40.53 -2.38 10.26
CA GLU A 58 -39.72 -1.21 9.89
C GLU A 58 -38.33 -1.26 10.54
N HIS A 59 -38.25 -1.60 11.83
CA HIS A 59 -36.96 -1.75 12.52
C HIS A 59 -36.13 -2.89 11.95
N VAL A 60 -36.74 -4.00 11.54
CA VAL A 60 -36.04 -5.10 10.87
C VAL A 60 -35.44 -4.62 9.55
N GLN A 61 -36.20 -3.87 8.74
CA GLN A 61 -35.71 -3.30 7.48
C GLN A 61 -34.56 -2.30 7.71
N GLU A 62 -34.63 -1.48 8.76
CA GLU A 62 -33.55 -0.55 9.13
C GLU A 62 -32.28 -1.32 9.53
N ILE A 63 -32.41 -2.38 10.34
CA ILE A 63 -31.29 -3.23 10.73
C ILE A 63 -30.65 -3.88 9.51
N GLU A 64 -31.44 -4.38 8.56
CA GLU A 64 -30.94 -4.96 7.31
C GLU A 64 -30.19 -3.92 6.47
N TYR A 65 -30.72 -2.70 6.35
CA TYR A 65 -30.08 -1.62 5.61
C TYR A 65 -28.72 -1.24 6.22
N LEU A 66 -28.67 -1.04 7.54
CA LEU A 66 -27.43 -0.75 8.26
C LEU A 66 -26.44 -1.92 8.17
N SER A 67 -26.93 -3.16 8.20
CA SER A 67 -26.10 -4.35 8.03
C SER A 67 -25.45 -4.39 6.64
N LYS A 68 -26.22 -4.06 5.58
CA LYS A 68 -25.69 -3.94 4.22
C LYS A 68 -24.65 -2.82 4.10
N GLN A 69 -24.87 -1.67 4.75
CA GLN A 69 -23.88 -0.60 4.80
C GLN A 69 -22.58 -1.04 5.51
N LEU A 70 -22.70 -1.77 6.63
CA LEU A 70 -21.53 -2.31 7.32
C LEU A 70 -20.77 -3.34 6.48
N GLU A 71 -21.47 -4.17 5.71
CA GLU A 71 -20.84 -5.15 4.83
C GLU A 71 -20.06 -4.46 3.70
N MET A 72 -20.64 -3.45 3.03
CA MET A 72 -19.91 -2.65 2.04
C MET A 72 -18.67 -1.97 2.65
N LEU A 73 -18.76 -1.47 3.89
CA LEU A 73 -17.60 -0.90 4.59
C LEU A 73 -16.53 -1.94 4.90
N ARG A 74 -16.91 -3.19 5.22
CA ARG A 74 -15.97 -4.30 5.40
C ARG A 74 -15.29 -4.66 4.09
N GLU A 75 -16.04 -4.80 3.00
CA GLU A 75 -15.51 -5.06 1.66
C GLU A 75 -14.51 -3.98 1.22
N MET A 76 -14.86 -2.70 1.39
CA MET A 76 -13.96 -1.58 1.10
C MET A 76 -12.69 -1.66 1.95
N ASN A 77 -12.81 -1.98 3.24
CA ASN A 77 -11.65 -2.11 4.12
C ASN A 77 -10.76 -3.30 3.72
N GLU A 78 -11.35 -4.40 3.26
CA GLU A 78 -10.61 -5.54 2.71
C GLU A 78 -9.89 -5.17 1.40
N GLN A 79 -10.55 -4.41 0.53
CA GLN A 79 -9.91 -3.85 -0.67
C GLN A 79 -8.74 -2.93 -0.31
N HIS A 80 -8.90 -2.06 0.69
CA HIS A 80 -7.81 -1.23 1.19
C HIS A 80 -6.65 -2.06 1.73
N ALA A 81 -6.92 -3.13 2.49
CA ALA A 81 -5.89 -4.05 2.97
C ALA A 81 -5.11 -4.68 1.81
N LYS A 82 -5.80 -5.17 0.76
CA LYS A 82 -5.17 -5.71 -0.45
C LYS A 82 -4.28 -4.69 -1.18
N VAL A 83 -4.74 -3.44 -1.28
CA VAL A 83 -3.94 -2.36 -1.89
C VAL A 83 -2.70 -2.05 -1.04
N TYR A 84 -2.83 -2.03 0.29
CA TYR A 84 -1.67 -1.84 1.16
C TYR A 84 -0.67 -2.98 1.04
N GLU A 85 -1.11 -4.24 1.01
CA GLU A 85 -0.25 -5.40 0.78
C GLU A 85 0.47 -5.31 -0.57
N GLN A 86 -0.23 -4.93 -1.64
CA GLN A 86 0.37 -4.75 -2.95
C GLN A 86 1.42 -3.63 -2.95
N LEU A 87 1.12 -2.49 -2.32
CA LEU A 87 2.08 -1.39 -2.19
C LEU A 87 3.33 -1.85 -1.43
N ASP A 88 3.15 -2.61 -0.36
CA ASP A 88 4.19 -3.20 0.46
C ASP A 88 5.10 -4.16 -0.33
N VAL A 89 4.52 -4.98 -1.21
CA VAL A 89 5.29 -5.85 -2.12
C VAL A 89 6.09 -5.01 -3.11
N THR A 90 5.45 -4.05 -3.78
CA THR A 90 6.14 -3.19 -4.77
C THR A 90 7.25 -2.34 -4.15
N ALA A 91 7.08 -1.85 -2.92
CA ALA A 91 8.10 -1.10 -2.21
C ALA A 91 9.34 -1.98 -1.94
N ARG A 92 9.15 -3.22 -1.46
CA ARG A 92 10.24 -4.17 -1.25
C ARG A 92 10.93 -4.55 -2.55
N GLU A 93 10.19 -4.78 -3.63
CA GLU A 93 10.78 -5.04 -4.96
C GLU A 93 11.63 -3.86 -5.45
N LEU A 94 11.15 -2.63 -5.25
CA LEU A 94 11.90 -1.41 -5.58
C LEU A 94 13.16 -1.26 -4.72
N GLU A 95 13.11 -1.56 -3.44
CA GLU A 95 14.27 -1.57 -2.54
C GLU A 95 15.33 -2.57 -3.03
N ILE A 96 14.94 -3.81 -3.30
CA ILE A 96 15.83 -4.87 -3.79
C ILE A 96 16.47 -4.47 -5.14
N THR A 97 15.67 -3.95 -6.07
CA THR A 97 16.20 -3.51 -7.38
C THR A 97 17.16 -2.33 -7.23
N ASN A 98 16.89 -1.40 -6.32
CA ASN A 98 17.78 -0.27 -6.04
C ASN A 98 19.11 -0.75 -5.45
N GLU A 99 19.08 -1.62 -4.43
CA GLU A 99 20.30 -2.21 -3.86
C GLU A 99 21.12 -2.94 -4.92
N LYS A 100 20.48 -3.72 -5.79
CA LYS A 100 21.14 -4.39 -6.90
C LYS A 100 21.81 -3.40 -7.85
N LEU A 101 21.13 -2.33 -8.24
CA LEU A 101 21.69 -1.29 -9.11
C LEU A 101 22.86 -0.55 -8.44
N VAL A 102 22.78 -0.32 -7.12
CA VAL A 102 23.88 0.29 -6.35
C VAL A 102 25.10 -0.63 -6.34
N LEU A 103 24.91 -1.94 -6.15
CA LEU A 103 26.00 -2.93 -6.19
C LEU A 103 26.63 -3.01 -7.58
N GLU A 104 25.82 -3.03 -8.64
CA GLU A 104 26.30 -3.02 -10.02
C GLU A 104 27.05 -1.71 -10.35
N SER A 105 26.52 -0.57 -9.92
CA SER A 105 27.18 0.74 -10.04
C SER A 105 28.55 0.73 -9.35
N LYS A 106 28.63 0.25 -8.11
CA LYS A 106 29.92 0.09 -7.39
C LYS A 106 30.88 -0.84 -8.13
N ALA A 107 30.40 -1.96 -8.68
CA ALA A 107 31.24 -2.88 -9.45
C ALA A 107 31.79 -2.24 -10.73
N SER A 108 30.95 -1.46 -11.43
CA SER A 108 31.35 -0.71 -12.62
C SER A 108 32.35 0.40 -12.28
N GLN A 109 32.15 1.11 -11.16
CA GLN A 109 33.07 2.14 -10.68
C GLN A 109 34.44 1.55 -10.37
N GLN A 110 34.50 0.42 -9.65
CA GLN A 110 35.76 -0.28 -9.41
C GLN A 110 36.46 -0.70 -10.70
N LYS A 111 35.71 -1.07 -11.74
CA LYS A 111 36.29 -1.41 -13.06
C LYS A 111 36.86 -0.16 -13.74
N ILE A 112 36.16 0.97 -13.67
CA ILE A 112 36.64 2.26 -14.17
C ILE A 112 37.92 2.65 -13.42
N ASP A 113 37.95 2.57 -12.09
CA ASP A 113 39.11 2.95 -11.28
C ASP A 113 40.34 2.10 -11.62
N ARG A 114 40.16 0.78 -11.82
CA ARG A 114 41.23 -0.13 -12.29
C ARG A 114 41.76 0.30 -13.66
N LEU A 115 40.88 0.57 -14.62
CA LEU A 115 41.28 1.01 -15.97
C LEU A 115 41.96 2.39 -15.94
N THR A 116 41.44 3.33 -15.16
CA THR A 116 42.03 4.66 -14.97
C THR A 116 43.43 4.54 -14.38
N GLY A 117 43.65 3.68 -13.37
CA GLY A 117 44.98 3.41 -12.83
C GLY A 117 45.95 2.82 -13.86
N THR A 118 45.49 1.92 -14.74
CA THR A 118 46.32 1.43 -15.86
C THR A 118 46.62 2.53 -16.90
N MET A 119 45.69 3.46 -17.12
CA MET A 119 45.89 4.58 -18.03
C MET A 119 46.90 5.59 -17.48
N GLU A 120 46.83 5.90 -16.19
CA GLU A 120 47.75 6.80 -15.50
C GLU A 120 49.18 6.23 -15.47
N THR A 121 49.34 4.93 -15.21
CA THR A 121 50.65 4.28 -15.27
C THR A 121 51.24 4.31 -16.68
N MET A 122 50.44 4.00 -17.71
CA MET A 122 50.85 4.14 -19.11
C MET A 122 51.18 5.59 -19.48
N ARG A 123 50.41 6.56 -18.98
CA ARG A 123 50.65 8.00 -19.22
C ARG A 123 51.95 8.44 -18.57
N GLY A 124 52.23 8.02 -17.34
CA GLY A 124 53.51 8.26 -16.68
C GLY A 124 54.70 7.67 -17.45
N GLN A 125 54.54 6.49 -18.06
CA GLN A 125 55.55 5.92 -18.95
C GLN A 125 55.77 6.80 -20.19
N VAL A 126 54.70 7.23 -20.86
CA VAL A 126 54.79 8.13 -22.02
C VAL A 126 55.47 9.45 -21.65
N ASP A 127 55.10 10.05 -20.52
CA ASP A 127 55.70 11.29 -20.04
C ASP A 127 57.20 11.10 -19.75
N SER A 128 57.59 9.98 -19.11
CA SER A 128 59.00 9.65 -18.85
C SER A 128 59.83 9.40 -20.13
N LEU A 129 59.22 8.78 -21.15
CA LEU A 129 59.86 8.62 -22.45
C LEU A 129 59.97 9.96 -23.16
N THR A 130 58.97 10.82 -23.01
CA THR A 130 58.94 12.15 -23.62
C THR A 130 60.01 13.05 -23.02
N THR A 131 60.16 13.08 -21.69
CA THR A 131 61.24 13.82 -21.03
C THR A 131 62.61 13.31 -21.45
N ARG A 132 62.81 11.98 -21.53
CA ARG A 132 64.09 11.41 -21.99
C ARG A 132 64.41 11.75 -23.45
N VAL A 133 63.40 11.82 -24.32
CA VAL A 133 63.56 12.28 -25.71
C VAL A 133 63.89 13.78 -25.76
N GLU A 134 63.26 14.60 -24.94
CA GLU A 134 63.56 16.03 -24.82
C GLU A 134 64.98 16.26 -24.29
N GLU A 135 65.41 15.53 -23.26
CA GLU A 135 66.79 15.56 -22.77
C GLU A 135 67.79 15.23 -23.88
N LEU A 136 67.57 14.15 -24.65
CA LEU A 136 68.42 13.80 -25.78
C LEU A 136 68.43 14.89 -26.86
N ARG A 137 67.28 15.51 -27.15
CA ARG A 137 67.18 16.65 -28.09
C ARG A 137 68.00 17.85 -27.60
N THR A 138 67.92 18.20 -26.31
CA THR A 138 68.71 19.32 -25.75
C THR A 138 70.22 19.04 -25.78
N LEU A 139 70.64 17.80 -25.50
CA LEU A 139 72.04 17.38 -25.61
C LEU A 139 72.53 17.47 -27.06
N GLU A 140 71.70 17.08 -28.02
CA GLU A 140 72.01 17.19 -29.44
C GLU A 140 72.11 18.66 -29.89
N GLU A 141 71.19 19.53 -29.46
CA GLU A 141 71.29 20.96 -29.71
C GLU A 141 72.57 21.58 -29.15
N LEU A 142 73.01 21.16 -27.96
CA LEU A 142 74.27 21.59 -27.36
C LEU A 142 75.49 21.07 -28.14
N ARG A 143 75.44 19.84 -28.69
CA ARG A 143 76.46 19.33 -29.61
C ARG A 143 76.53 20.17 -30.88
N VAL A 144 75.40 20.41 -31.55
CA VAL A 144 75.35 21.23 -32.76
C VAL A 144 75.83 22.66 -32.51
N ARG A 145 75.50 23.27 -31.36
CA ARG A 145 76.03 24.59 -30.97
C ARG A 145 77.54 24.57 -30.73
N ARG A 146 78.08 23.52 -30.10
CA ARG A 146 79.53 23.33 -29.94
C ARG A 146 80.22 23.17 -31.28
N GLU A 147 79.71 22.30 -32.14
CA GLU A 147 80.28 22.13 -33.49
C GLU A 147 80.19 23.42 -34.32
N LYS A 148 79.12 24.22 -34.20
CA LYS A 148 79.04 25.54 -34.86
C LYS A 148 80.11 26.50 -34.34
N LYS A 149 80.33 26.56 -33.02
CA LYS A 149 81.41 27.36 -32.40
C LYS A 149 82.80 26.86 -32.81
N GLU A 150 83.01 25.55 -32.88
CA GLU A 150 84.26 24.93 -33.35
C GLU A 150 84.50 25.17 -34.84
N ARG A 151 83.46 25.08 -35.69
CA ARG A 151 83.55 25.45 -37.12
C ARG A 151 83.84 26.94 -37.31
N LEU A 152 83.31 27.81 -36.45
CA LEU A 152 83.63 29.25 -36.43
C LEU A 152 85.07 29.50 -35.95
N PHE A 153 85.51 28.81 -34.91
CA PHE A 153 86.88 28.88 -34.38
C PHE A 153 87.92 28.35 -35.38
N ASN A 154 87.67 27.19 -35.99
CA ASN A 154 88.53 26.62 -37.03
C ASN A 154 88.55 27.51 -38.28
N LYS A 155 87.44 28.17 -38.66
CA LYS A 155 87.46 29.19 -39.73
C LYS A 155 88.27 30.43 -39.36
N LEU A 156 88.36 30.79 -38.08
CA LEU A 156 89.15 31.92 -37.58
C LEU A 156 90.64 31.56 -37.40
N CYS A 157 90.97 30.28 -37.21
CA CYS A 157 92.33 29.78 -36.98
C CYS A 157 93.05 29.24 -38.23
N LEU A 158 92.42 29.18 -39.40
CA LEU A 158 93.14 28.99 -40.67
C LEU A 158 93.67 30.33 -41.22
N LYS A 159 94.71 30.86 -40.57
CA LYS A 159 95.76 31.65 -41.21
C LYS A 159 97.11 30.96 -40.93
N PRO A 160 97.90 30.63 -41.95
CA PRO A 160 99.15 29.90 -41.76
C PRO A 160 100.31 30.83 -41.37
N SER A 161 101.36 30.21 -40.81
CA SER A 161 102.70 30.73 -40.40
C SER A 161 102.81 31.00 -38.90
N THR A 162 103.69 30.43 -38.09
CA THR A 162 104.88 29.55 -38.26
C THR A 162 105.25 29.00 -36.86
N PRO A 163 106.16 28.01 -36.73
CA PRO A 163 106.26 27.13 -35.58
C PRO A 163 107.17 27.69 -34.47
N ASN A 164 106.79 27.49 -33.21
CA ASN A 164 107.75 27.20 -32.15
C ASN A 164 107.07 26.65 -30.89
N ASP A 165 107.72 25.62 -30.35
CA ASP A 165 107.78 25.15 -28.97
C ASP A 165 106.51 24.70 -28.25
N ALA A 166 106.46 23.38 -28.07
CA ALA A 166 105.69 22.70 -27.03
C ALA A 166 106.14 23.17 -25.63
N PRO A 167 105.30 22.96 -24.59
CA PRO A 167 105.47 21.69 -23.87
C PRO A 167 104.17 21.04 -23.34
N ARG A 168 104.14 19.71 -23.51
CA ARG A 168 103.85 18.70 -22.48
C ARG A 168 102.68 18.95 -21.51
N LEU A 169 101.62 18.17 -21.66
CA LEU A 169 100.81 17.75 -20.52
C LEU A 169 100.67 16.22 -20.51
N PHE A 170 101.35 15.64 -19.52
CA PHE A 170 101.27 14.26 -19.05
C PHE A 170 99.82 13.84 -18.81
N ILE A 171 99.39 12.70 -19.36
CA ILE A 171 98.28 11.92 -18.83
C ILE A 171 98.86 10.60 -18.38
N ARG A 172 98.98 10.41 -17.06
CA ARG A 172 99.32 9.12 -16.46
C ARG A 172 98.11 8.21 -16.57
N TYR A 173 98.33 7.05 -17.19
CA TYR A 173 97.56 5.85 -16.92
C TYR A 173 97.93 5.37 -15.51
N GLU A 174 96.96 5.29 -14.61
CA GLU A 174 97.07 4.51 -13.38
C GLU A 174 96.20 3.27 -13.55
N ASP A 175 96.89 2.13 -13.53
CA ASP A 175 96.36 0.77 -13.57
C ASP A 175 95.98 0.39 -12.13
N GLY A 176 94.67 0.45 -11.84
CA GLY A 176 94.13 0.15 -10.52
C GLY A 176 93.96 -1.35 -10.31
N PHE A 177 95.06 -2.05 -10.07
CA PHE A 177 95.06 -3.42 -9.54
C PHE A 177 94.63 -3.40 -8.07
N LEU A 178 93.33 -3.59 -7.79
CA LEU A 178 92.84 -3.83 -6.43
C LEU A 178 93.08 -5.29 -6.06
N LEU A 179 94.11 -5.47 -5.23
CA LEU A 179 94.40 -6.69 -4.49
C LEU A 179 93.20 -7.04 -3.61
N ALA A 180 92.55 -8.16 -3.91
CA ALA A 180 91.53 -8.75 -3.06
C ALA A 180 92.13 -9.03 -1.66
N ASN A 181 91.55 -8.41 -0.65
CA ASN A 181 91.89 -8.63 0.75
C ASN A 181 91.12 -9.90 1.22
N PRO A 182 91.79 -10.96 1.71
CA PRO A 182 91.12 -12.20 2.09
C PRO A 182 90.61 -12.09 3.53
N GLY A 183 89.57 -11.28 3.76
CA GLY A 183 89.11 -10.99 5.12
C GLY A 183 87.69 -10.44 5.28
N SER A 184 86.78 -10.64 4.32
CA SER A 184 85.38 -10.20 4.49
C SER A 184 84.35 -11.16 3.87
N VAL A 185 84.52 -12.47 4.05
CA VAL A 185 83.58 -13.47 3.53
C VAL A 185 82.40 -13.74 4.47
N ASP A 186 82.43 -13.33 5.74
CA ASP A 186 81.37 -13.73 6.71
C ASP A 186 80.18 -12.77 6.85
N LEU A 187 80.15 -11.62 6.15
CA LEU A 187 79.02 -10.68 6.21
C LEU A 187 78.15 -10.68 4.94
N ALA A 188 78.66 -11.20 3.83
CA ALA A 188 77.94 -11.24 2.56
C ALA A 188 77.12 -12.53 2.36
N GLU A 189 77.49 -13.65 3.02
CA GLU A 189 76.69 -14.90 2.98
C GLU A 189 75.52 -14.91 3.99
N SER A 190 75.58 -14.12 5.07
CA SER A 190 74.46 -13.99 6.02
C SER A 190 73.32 -13.11 5.48
N GLN A 191 73.65 -12.01 4.78
CA GLN A 191 72.67 -11.10 4.17
C GLN A 191 71.57 -11.77 3.30
N PRO A 192 71.87 -12.70 2.37
CA PRO A 192 70.84 -13.34 1.56
C PRO A 192 69.93 -14.29 2.35
N VAL A 193 70.45 -14.97 3.37
CA VAL A 193 69.66 -15.87 4.24
C VAL A 193 68.82 -15.07 5.25
N ASP A 194 69.31 -13.94 5.71
CA ASP A 194 68.57 -13.01 6.57
C ASP A 194 67.43 -12.32 5.81
N GLU A 195 67.67 -11.88 4.57
CA GLU A 195 66.63 -11.36 3.67
C GLU A 195 65.57 -12.42 3.33
N GLU A 196 65.99 -13.66 3.07
CA GLU A 196 65.06 -14.77 2.84
C GLU A 196 64.23 -15.07 4.10
N ASN A 197 64.83 -15.03 5.29
CA ASN A 197 64.11 -15.16 6.55
C ASN A 197 63.10 -14.02 6.78
N GLU A 198 63.45 -12.78 6.45
CA GLU A 198 62.51 -11.65 6.50
C GLU A 198 61.35 -11.86 5.53
N ARG A 199 61.62 -12.24 4.28
CA ARG A 199 60.58 -12.56 3.28
C ARG A 199 59.68 -13.71 3.75
N LEU A 200 60.25 -14.75 4.37
CA LEU A 200 59.48 -15.86 4.94
C LEU A 200 58.64 -15.40 6.13
N ARG A 201 59.14 -14.51 6.99
CA ARG A 201 58.37 -13.92 8.09
C ARG A 201 57.21 -13.05 7.56
N ASP A 202 57.43 -12.31 6.48
CA ASP A 202 56.40 -11.51 5.82
C ASP A 202 55.34 -12.39 5.16
N ILE A 203 55.75 -13.49 4.51
CA ILE A 203 54.82 -14.48 3.95
C ILE A 203 54.03 -15.15 5.08
N VAL A 204 54.68 -15.54 6.18
CA VAL A 204 54.00 -16.15 7.34
C VAL A 204 53.04 -15.17 8.01
N SER A 205 53.39 -13.88 8.12
CA SER A 205 52.50 -12.87 8.68
C SER A 205 51.30 -12.60 7.77
N SER A 206 51.52 -12.57 6.45
CA SER A 206 50.46 -12.47 5.42
C SER A 206 49.54 -13.70 5.40
N LEU A 207 50.10 -14.91 5.48
CA LEU A 207 49.29 -16.14 5.58
C LEU A 207 48.49 -16.18 6.89
N ARG A 208 49.05 -15.70 8.01
CA ARG A 208 48.34 -15.61 9.29
C ARG A 208 47.18 -14.62 9.22
N SER A 209 47.36 -13.46 8.59
CA SER A 209 46.27 -12.49 8.41
C SER A 209 45.20 -13.03 7.46
N ALA A 210 45.59 -13.69 6.36
CA ALA A 210 44.67 -14.35 5.44
C ALA A 210 43.84 -15.45 6.13
N VAL A 211 44.47 -16.30 6.96
CA VAL A 211 43.74 -17.31 7.75
C VAL A 211 42.80 -16.67 8.77
N ALA A 212 43.17 -15.54 9.38
CA ALA A 212 42.30 -14.82 10.30
C ALA A 212 41.09 -14.21 9.58
N THR A 213 41.28 -13.66 8.37
CA THR A 213 40.17 -13.14 7.56
C THR A 213 39.24 -14.26 7.08
N GLU A 214 39.78 -15.39 6.64
CA GLU A 214 38.99 -16.56 6.25
C GLU A 214 38.19 -17.14 7.43
N ARG A 215 38.77 -17.17 8.64
CA ARG A 215 38.03 -17.58 9.85
C ARG A 215 36.87 -16.63 10.15
N SER A 216 37.10 -15.32 10.06
CA SER A 216 36.04 -14.32 10.28
C SER A 216 34.91 -14.46 9.24
N GLN A 217 35.27 -14.65 7.97
CA GLN A 217 34.30 -14.89 6.90
C GLN A 217 33.51 -16.18 7.12
N ARG A 218 34.19 -17.26 7.51
CA ARG A 218 33.56 -18.54 7.83
C ARG A 218 32.59 -18.41 9.01
N GLU A 219 33.00 -17.76 10.10
CA GLU A 219 32.10 -17.52 11.23
C GLU A 219 30.92 -16.62 10.84
N GLY A 220 31.13 -15.64 9.95
CA GLY A 220 30.05 -14.83 9.38
C GLY A 220 29.03 -15.69 8.64
N ALA A 221 29.50 -16.50 7.71
CA ALA A 221 28.68 -17.45 6.97
C ALA A 221 27.98 -18.48 7.88
N GLU A 222 28.65 -18.99 8.92
CA GLU A 222 28.05 -19.91 9.90
C GLU A 222 26.91 -19.24 10.69
N ARG A 223 27.04 -17.95 11.05
CA ARG A 223 25.95 -17.18 11.67
C ARG A 223 24.78 -16.97 10.72
N GLU A 224 25.05 -16.64 9.47
CA GLU A 224 24.03 -16.49 8.42
C GLU A 224 23.28 -17.81 8.17
N CYS A 225 24.01 -18.93 8.09
CA CYS A 225 23.40 -20.26 8.02
C CYS A 225 22.54 -20.56 9.24
N ALA A 226 22.99 -20.21 10.45
CA ALA A 226 22.23 -20.40 11.68
C ALA A 226 20.93 -19.56 11.69
N THR A 227 20.98 -18.30 11.22
CA THR A 227 19.78 -17.46 11.10
C THR A 227 18.78 -18.03 10.08
N VAL A 228 19.28 -18.48 8.93
CA VAL A 228 18.44 -19.08 7.89
C VAL A 228 17.78 -20.38 8.38
N LEU A 229 18.50 -21.22 9.13
CA LEU A 229 17.92 -22.43 9.74
C LEU A 229 16.78 -22.09 10.73
N GLN A 230 16.94 -21.05 11.55
CA GLN A 230 15.87 -20.60 12.46
C GLN A 230 14.64 -20.10 11.69
N GLU A 231 14.84 -19.43 10.56
CA GLU A 231 13.73 -19.02 9.69
C GLU A 231 13.04 -20.23 9.06
N PHE A 232 13.78 -21.23 8.61
CA PHE A 232 13.20 -22.49 8.11
C PHE A 232 12.37 -23.19 9.19
N GLU A 233 12.88 -23.34 10.41
CA GLU A 233 12.12 -23.93 11.53
C GLU A 233 10.82 -23.16 11.82
N ARG A 234 10.87 -21.81 11.76
CA ARG A 234 9.67 -20.97 11.92
C ARG A 234 8.67 -21.15 10.79
N LEU A 235 9.15 -21.29 9.55
CA LEU A 235 8.29 -21.53 8.38
C LEU A 235 7.64 -22.91 8.45
N GLU A 236 8.39 -23.94 8.86
CA GLU A 236 7.86 -25.29 9.09
C GLU A 236 6.75 -25.29 10.15
N GLN A 237 6.94 -24.58 11.27
CA GLN A 237 5.89 -24.43 12.29
C GLN A 237 4.63 -23.74 11.75
N ARG A 238 4.79 -22.73 10.89
CA ARG A 238 3.66 -22.07 10.23
C ARG A 238 2.95 -23.00 9.23
N LEU A 239 3.70 -23.80 8.49
CA LEU A 239 3.18 -24.79 7.56
C LEU A 239 2.33 -25.82 8.31
N LEU A 240 2.87 -26.41 9.38
CA LEU A 240 2.15 -27.38 10.21
C LEU A 240 0.85 -26.78 10.78
N GLY A 241 0.87 -25.51 11.21
CA GLY A 241 -0.34 -24.80 11.62
C GLY A 241 -1.36 -24.63 10.50
N ALA A 242 -0.90 -24.29 9.29
CA ALA A 242 -1.76 -24.15 8.12
C ALA A 242 -2.35 -25.48 7.65
N GLU A 243 -1.56 -26.55 7.64
CA GLU A 243 -2.01 -27.92 7.35
C GLU A 243 -3.09 -28.36 8.33
N GLY A 244 -2.94 -28.05 9.63
CA GLY A 244 -3.98 -28.29 10.63
C GLY A 244 -5.29 -27.53 10.34
N CYS A 245 -5.20 -26.27 9.91
CA CYS A 245 -6.37 -25.50 9.48
C CYS A 245 -7.02 -26.11 8.22
N GLN A 246 -6.22 -26.56 7.24
CA GLN A 246 -6.72 -27.21 6.03
C GLN A 246 -7.49 -28.48 6.35
N LEU A 247 -6.95 -29.33 7.23
CA LEU A 247 -7.66 -30.54 7.69
C LEU A 247 -8.98 -30.19 8.36
N ARG A 248 -9.02 -29.14 9.20
CA ARG A 248 -10.27 -28.70 9.84
C ARG A 248 -11.30 -28.21 8.83
N VAL A 249 -10.86 -27.52 7.76
CA VAL A 249 -11.75 -27.10 6.67
C VAL A 249 -12.31 -28.32 5.94
N GLN A 250 -11.48 -29.31 5.61
CA GLN A 250 -11.93 -30.55 4.96
C GLN A 250 -12.94 -31.32 5.83
N GLU A 251 -12.73 -31.39 7.14
CA GLU A 251 -13.70 -31.96 8.08
C GLU A 251 -15.05 -31.22 8.04
N LEU A 252 -15.01 -29.88 8.10
CA LEU A 252 -16.21 -29.04 8.04
C LEU A 252 -16.94 -29.16 6.70
N GLU A 253 -16.21 -29.28 5.59
CA GLU A 253 -16.77 -29.53 4.27
C GLU A 253 -17.48 -30.90 4.22
N ALA A 254 -16.88 -31.94 4.79
CA ALA A 254 -17.51 -33.26 4.91
C ALA A 254 -18.78 -33.20 5.79
N GLU A 255 -18.72 -32.57 6.96
CA GLU A 255 -19.89 -32.35 7.83
C GLU A 255 -21.01 -31.60 7.08
N LEU A 256 -20.66 -30.58 6.29
CA LEU A 256 -21.61 -29.82 5.50
C LEU A 256 -22.25 -30.68 4.40
N GLN A 257 -21.47 -31.52 3.72
CA GLN A 257 -21.97 -32.46 2.73
C GLN A 257 -22.94 -33.48 3.36
N GLU A 258 -22.63 -34.02 4.54
CA GLU A 258 -23.54 -34.91 5.29
C GLU A 258 -24.85 -34.19 5.65
N MET A 259 -24.78 -32.96 6.14
CA MET A 259 -25.97 -32.16 6.48
C MET A 259 -26.82 -31.84 5.24
N GLN A 260 -26.19 -31.60 4.10
CA GLN A 260 -26.91 -31.45 2.82
C GLN A 260 -27.57 -32.74 2.37
N GLN A 261 -26.91 -33.89 2.50
CA GLN A 261 -27.49 -35.20 2.18
C GLN A 261 -28.68 -35.51 3.09
N LEU A 262 -28.58 -35.23 4.39
CA LEU A 262 -29.68 -35.38 5.35
C LEU A 262 -30.86 -34.46 5.05
N ARG A 263 -30.59 -33.23 4.58
CA ARG A 263 -31.65 -32.32 4.10
C ARG A 263 -32.34 -32.88 2.85
N LYS A 264 -31.57 -33.35 1.87
CA LYS A 264 -32.11 -33.98 0.65
C LYS A 264 -32.94 -35.22 0.99
N SER A 265 -32.44 -36.13 1.85
CA SER A 265 -33.20 -37.31 2.25
C SER A 265 -34.48 -36.95 3.02
N ARG A 266 -34.43 -35.93 3.88
CA ARG A 266 -35.62 -35.40 4.55
C ARG A 266 -36.62 -34.78 3.57
N LEU A 267 -36.14 -34.06 2.56
CA LEU A 267 -36.99 -33.53 1.49
C LEU A 267 -37.61 -34.65 0.66
N CYS A 268 -36.87 -35.70 0.31
CA CYS A 268 -37.43 -36.89 -0.36
C CYS A 268 -38.50 -37.60 0.49
N LEU A 269 -38.37 -37.59 1.83
CA LEU A 269 -39.38 -38.13 2.75
C LEU A 269 -40.62 -37.21 2.88
N ILE A 270 -40.47 -35.91 2.63
CA ILE A 270 -41.55 -34.91 2.64
C ILE A 270 -42.15 -34.71 1.23
N GLY A 271 -41.46 -35.20 0.19
CA GLY A 271 -41.69 -35.03 -1.25
C GLY A 271 -42.90 -35.78 -1.83
N GLY A 272 -44.05 -35.67 -1.16
CA GLY A 272 -45.35 -35.88 -1.79
C GLY A 272 -46.01 -34.58 -2.26
N MET A 273 -45.44 -33.40 -1.99
CA MET A 273 -46.14 -32.12 -2.22
C MET A 273 -45.35 -30.98 -2.87
N GLU A 274 -44.03 -31.06 -3.11
CA GLU A 274 -43.24 -29.85 -3.39
C GLU A 274 -42.20 -29.93 -4.53
N ASP A 275 -42.48 -30.68 -5.60
CA ASP A 275 -41.70 -30.64 -6.85
C ASP A 275 -41.65 -29.23 -7.49
N SER A 276 -42.49 -28.30 -7.03
CA SER A 276 -42.57 -26.93 -7.54
C SER A 276 -41.61 -25.94 -6.87
N LEU A 277 -40.99 -26.29 -5.74
CA LEU A 277 -40.08 -25.40 -5.00
C LEU A 277 -38.60 -25.62 -5.37
N GLU A 278 -38.25 -26.83 -5.85
CA GLU A 278 -36.87 -27.20 -6.19
C GLU A 278 -36.29 -26.41 -7.37
N THR A 279 -37.11 -25.96 -8.31
CA THR A 279 -36.65 -25.22 -9.50
C THR A 279 -36.23 -23.78 -9.18
N LEU A 280 -36.64 -23.23 -8.04
CA LEU A 280 -36.33 -21.84 -7.65
C LEU A 280 -35.03 -21.72 -6.86
N LEU A 281 -34.62 -22.76 -6.12
CA LEU A 281 -33.41 -22.72 -5.30
C LEU A 281 -32.13 -23.12 -6.03
N ARG A 282 -32.24 -23.65 -7.26
CA ARG A 282 -31.08 -24.03 -8.09
C ARG A 282 -30.45 -22.85 -8.85
N ASN A 283 -31.09 -21.67 -8.88
CA ASN A 283 -30.62 -20.50 -9.64
C ASN A 283 -29.95 -19.43 -8.75
N GLY A 284 -29.17 -19.84 -7.75
CA GLY A 284 -28.21 -18.95 -7.08
C GLY A 284 -26.89 -18.93 -7.85
N PRO A 285 -26.21 -17.78 -7.99
CA PRO A 285 -25.00 -17.69 -8.82
C PRO A 285 -23.88 -18.50 -8.18
N GLU A 286 -23.43 -19.52 -8.89
CA GLU A 286 -22.28 -20.35 -8.50
C GLU A 286 -21.01 -19.49 -8.51
N THR A 287 -20.20 -19.65 -7.47
CA THR A 287 -18.88 -19.03 -7.33
C THR A 287 -17.90 -19.79 -8.23
N ASP A 288 -17.24 -19.05 -9.12
CA ASP A 288 -16.20 -19.56 -10.01
C ASP A 288 -15.11 -20.31 -9.22
N THR A 289 -15.11 -21.63 -9.36
CA THR A 289 -13.96 -22.50 -9.06
C THR A 289 -13.55 -23.14 -10.38
N PRO A 290 -12.32 -22.90 -10.89
CA PRO A 290 -11.85 -23.62 -12.06
C PRO A 290 -11.46 -25.04 -11.62
N GLU A 291 -12.32 -26.02 -11.93
CA GLU A 291 -11.90 -27.43 -11.92
C GLU A 291 -11.01 -27.71 -13.14
N GLU A 292 -9.74 -28.01 -12.87
CA GLU A 292 -8.89 -28.75 -13.80
C GLU A 292 -9.38 -30.21 -13.87
N GLY A 293 -10.10 -30.54 -14.95
CA GLY A 293 -10.59 -31.87 -15.25
C GLY A 293 -9.92 -32.45 -16.49
N VAL A 294 -9.03 -33.40 -16.25
CA VAL A 294 -8.24 -34.20 -17.18
C VAL A 294 -9.09 -34.93 -18.24
N GLY A 295 -8.67 -34.78 -19.50
CA GLY A 295 -8.51 -35.82 -20.53
C GLY A 295 -9.62 -36.85 -20.78
N LEU A 296 -10.16 -36.83 -22.00
CA LEU A 296 -10.50 -38.03 -22.77
C LEU A 296 -10.48 -37.70 -24.26
N GLU A 297 -9.72 -38.50 -24.98
CA GLU A 297 -9.60 -38.49 -26.44
C GLU A 297 -10.88 -38.99 -27.11
N GLU A 298 -11.18 -38.48 -28.31
CA GLU A 298 -11.52 -39.34 -29.46
C GLU A 298 -11.49 -38.55 -30.78
N GLY A 299 -10.59 -38.97 -31.68
CA GLY A 299 -10.89 -39.35 -33.07
C GLY A 299 -11.55 -38.35 -34.02
N GLY A 300 -10.76 -37.83 -34.98
CA GLY A 300 -11.26 -37.20 -36.19
C GLY A 300 -10.16 -36.89 -37.21
N GLU A 301 -9.76 -37.91 -37.96
CA GLU A 301 -8.77 -37.85 -39.04
C GLU A 301 -9.16 -36.93 -40.21
N GLY A 302 -8.14 -36.35 -40.88
CA GLY A 302 -8.09 -36.32 -42.34
C GLY A 302 -7.95 -34.95 -43.00
N GLY A 303 -6.74 -34.66 -43.52
CA GLY A 303 -6.56 -33.65 -44.57
C GLY A 303 -5.14 -33.07 -44.68
N ALA A 304 -4.22 -33.82 -45.28
CA ALA A 304 -2.86 -33.37 -45.61
C ALA A 304 -2.76 -32.78 -47.04
N GLY A 305 -1.77 -31.90 -47.24
CA GLY A 305 -1.26 -31.41 -48.53
C GLY A 305 -1.55 -29.93 -48.77
N GLU A 306 -0.65 -29.06 -49.23
CA GLU A 306 0.78 -29.07 -49.54
C GLU A 306 1.13 -27.63 -50.01
N ALA A 307 2.31 -27.14 -49.61
CA ALA A 307 3.26 -26.22 -50.27
C ALA A 307 2.81 -25.07 -51.23
N GLY A 308 3.46 -23.91 -51.06
CA GLY A 308 3.63 -22.84 -52.07
C GLY A 308 3.78 -21.44 -51.45
N ASP A 309 4.91 -21.12 -50.81
CA ASP A 309 6.00 -20.26 -51.31
C ASP A 309 5.58 -18.88 -51.88
N THR A 310 5.81 -17.80 -51.13
CA THR A 310 6.81 -16.74 -51.44
C THR A 310 6.61 -15.50 -50.55
N GLY A 311 7.71 -14.99 -50.00
CA GLY A 311 7.91 -13.54 -49.92
C GLY A 311 7.72 -12.83 -48.57
N GLN A 312 8.82 -12.80 -47.81
CA GLN A 312 9.37 -11.59 -47.16
C GLN A 312 8.77 -11.03 -45.86
N GLN A 313 9.69 -10.95 -44.89
CA GLN A 313 9.89 -9.89 -43.89
C GLN A 313 9.07 -9.93 -42.58
N GLY A 314 9.73 -10.47 -41.55
CA GLY A 314 9.83 -9.89 -40.20
C GLY A 314 8.57 -9.30 -39.55
N GLY A 315 7.83 -10.14 -38.84
CA GLY A 315 6.78 -9.69 -37.90
C GLY A 315 7.21 -9.92 -36.44
N PRO A 316 7.26 -8.90 -35.59
CA PRO A 316 7.57 -9.07 -34.18
C PRO A 316 6.39 -9.70 -33.45
N VAL A 317 6.71 -10.67 -32.59
CA VAL A 317 5.84 -11.27 -31.57
C VAL A 317 5.08 -10.15 -30.84
N ARG A 318 3.77 -10.03 -31.10
CA ARG A 318 2.87 -9.17 -30.33
C ARG A 318 2.03 -10.02 -29.39
N LYS A 319 2.35 -9.86 -28.11
CA LYS A 319 1.54 -10.24 -26.96
C LYS A 319 0.16 -9.58 -27.08
N SER A 320 -0.87 -10.37 -26.89
CA SER A 320 -2.27 -9.96 -26.88
C SER A 320 -2.55 -9.12 -25.64
N CYS A 321 -2.78 -7.82 -25.82
CA CYS A 321 -3.49 -6.95 -24.88
C CYS A 321 -4.58 -6.23 -25.68
N SER A 322 -5.83 -6.52 -25.35
CA SER A 322 -7.02 -5.88 -25.90
C SER A 322 -7.22 -4.51 -25.26
N ASP A 323 -6.78 -3.44 -25.92
CA ASP A 323 -7.21 -2.08 -25.53
C ASP A 323 -7.09 -1.02 -26.65
N THR A 324 -7.37 -1.39 -27.91
CA THR A 324 -7.32 -0.43 -29.04
C THR A 324 -8.45 -0.65 -30.04
N ALA A 325 -9.70 -0.60 -29.56
CA ALA A 325 -10.90 -0.61 -30.41
C ALA A 325 -11.84 0.60 -30.22
N LEU A 326 -11.56 1.51 -29.27
CA LEU A 326 -12.46 2.65 -29.00
C LEU A 326 -11.93 4.03 -29.41
N ASN A 327 -10.70 4.13 -29.95
CA ASN A 327 -10.13 5.41 -30.39
C ASN A 327 -10.38 5.77 -31.87
N ALA A 328 -11.10 4.93 -32.63
CA ALA A 328 -11.42 5.19 -34.04
C ALA A 328 -12.75 5.94 -34.26
N ILE A 329 -13.57 6.16 -33.22
CA ILE A 329 -14.88 6.83 -33.32
C ILE A 329 -14.84 8.27 -32.79
N SER A 330 -13.77 8.68 -32.08
CA SER A 330 -13.73 9.95 -31.35
C SER A 330 -12.73 10.98 -31.90
N ALA A 331 -12.10 10.73 -33.05
CA ALA A 331 -11.11 11.65 -33.62
C ALA A 331 -11.67 12.43 -34.83
N ARG A 332 -11.87 13.73 -34.59
CA ARG A 332 -12.00 14.88 -35.53
C ARG A 332 -13.41 15.22 -36.09
N ASP A 333 -13.81 16.50 -36.17
CA ASP A 333 -13.00 17.72 -36.20
C ASP A 333 -13.66 19.02 -35.68
N ALA A 334 -12.77 19.96 -35.37
CA ALA A 334 -12.99 21.27 -34.78
C ALA A 334 -13.29 22.38 -35.82
N SER A 335 -14.49 22.41 -36.42
CA SER A 335 -14.90 23.53 -37.30
C SER A 335 -16.42 23.78 -37.44
N GLY A 336 -17.16 23.85 -36.31
CA GLY A 336 -18.39 24.65 -36.13
C GLY A 336 -19.51 24.67 -37.21
N ARG A 337 -20.67 24.06 -36.86
CA ARG A 337 -22.07 24.25 -37.38
C ARG A 337 -22.34 24.06 -38.89
N ARG A 338 -23.48 23.53 -39.37
CA ARG A 338 -24.77 23.11 -38.78
C ARG A 338 -25.50 22.17 -39.76
N GLN A 339 -26.25 21.22 -39.17
CA GLN A 339 -27.63 20.84 -39.52
C GLN A 339 -27.91 19.80 -40.62
N GLY A 340 -28.51 18.68 -40.18
CA GLY A 340 -29.25 17.70 -40.96
C GLY A 340 -29.72 16.57 -40.03
N SER A 341 -30.64 16.84 -39.11
CA SER A 341 -32.09 16.62 -39.32
C SER A 341 -32.50 15.20 -39.76
N TYR A 342 -31.86 14.15 -39.25
CA TYR A 342 -32.39 12.78 -39.32
C TYR A 342 -32.07 11.97 -38.05
N ALA A 343 -32.76 12.27 -36.93
CA ALA A 343 -32.83 11.32 -35.80
C ALA A 343 -34.03 11.52 -34.86
N LEU A 344 -34.98 12.43 -35.15
CA LEU A 344 -36.14 12.67 -34.27
C LEU A 344 -37.24 11.60 -34.36
N HIS A 345 -37.04 10.52 -35.11
CA HIS A 345 -37.98 9.39 -35.16
C HIS A 345 -37.42 8.05 -34.65
N ALA A 346 -36.26 8.05 -33.98
CA ALA A 346 -35.67 6.82 -33.44
C ALA A 346 -35.98 6.57 -31.94
N ASN A 347 -36.96 7.28 -31.36
CA ASN A 347 -37.34 7.12 -29.95
C ASN A 347 -38.51 6.16 -29.70
N GLY A 348 -39.24 5.74 -30.74
CA GLY A 348 -40.32 4.75 -30.61
C GLY A 348 -39.86 3.31 -30.84
N VAL A 349 -38.93 3.10 -31.78
CA VAL A 349 -38.55 1.75 -32.24
C VAL A 349 -37.38 1.16 -31.44
N ARG A 350 -36.54 1.98 -30.79
CA ARG A 350 -35.47 1.50 -29.90
C ARG A 350 -35.94 1.06 -28.50
N LYS A 351 -37.18 1.36 -28.11
CA LYS A 351 -37.73 0.96 -26.80
C LYS A 351 -38.12 -0.52 -26.70
N ARG A 352 -38.24 -1.24 -27.83
CA ARG A 352 -38.64 -2.65 -27.82
C ARG A 352 -37.49 -3.64 -27.57
N GLY A 353 -36.30 -3.16 -27.26
CA GLY A 353 -35.11 -3.98 -26.99
C GLY A 353 -34.16 -3.41 -25.93
N MET A 354 -34.62 -2.45 -25.12
CA MET A 354 -33.87 -1.98 -23.96
C MET A 354 -34.32 -2.78 -22.73
N SER A 355 -33.38 -3.29 -21.95
CA SER A 355 -33.67 -3.97 -20.68
C SER A 355 -34.54 -3.09 -19.79
N ILE A 356 -35.56 -3.68 -19.16
CA ILE A 356 -36.45 -3.02 -18.19
C ILE A 356 -35.63 -2.26 -17.14
N LEU A 357 -34.46 -2.79 -16.78
CA LEU A 357 -33.54 -2.15 -15.83
C LEU A 357 -33.03 -0.80 -16.33
N ARG A 358 -32.67 -0.67 -17.61
CA ARG A 358 -32.22 0.60 -18.18
C ARG A 358 -33.35 1.62 -18.25
N GLU A 359 -34.59 1.17 -18.52
CA GLU A 359 -35.76 2.06 -18.49
C GLU A 359 -36.07 2.53 -17.06
N VAL A 360 -35.93 1.65 -16.07
CA VAL A 360 -36.05 1.99 -14.64
C VAL A 360 -34.94 2.94 -14.22
N ASP A 361 -33.69 2.71 -14.64
CA ASP A 361 -32.56 3.60 -14.36
C ASP A 361 -32.78 4.98 -14.97
N GLU A 362 -33.26 5.06 -16.22
CA GLU A 362 -33.53 6.33 -16.89
C GLU A 362 -34.68 7.07 -16.23
N GLN A 363 -35.70 6.35 -15.73
CA GLN A 363 -36.74 6.92 -14.88
C GLN A 363 -36.22 7.37 -13.51
N TYR A 364 -35.29 6.64 -12.90
CA TYR A 364 -34.66 6.99 -11.64
C TYR A 364 -33.79 8.25 -11.77
N HIS A 365 -33.00 8.36 -12.83
CA HIS A 365 -32.20 9.56 -13.12
C HIS A 365 -33.10 10.76 -13.43
N ALA A 366 -34.17 10.59 -14.23
CA ALA A 366 -35.13 11.66 -14.48
C ALA A 366 -35.89 12.09 -13.21
N LEU A 367 -36.10 11.17 -12.28
CA LEU A 367 -36.69 11.46 -10.97
C LEU A 367 -35.69 12.19 -10.06
N LEU A 368 -34.44 11.76 -10.03
CA LEU A 368 -33.34 12.44 -9.33
C LEU A 368 -33.19 13.88 -9.79
N GLU A 369 -33.14 14.14 -11.11
CA GLU A 369 -33.07 15.49 -11.65
C GLU A 369 -34.24 16.37 -11.19
N LYS A 370 -35.46 15.81 -11.12
CA LYS A 370 -36.63 16.52 -10.60
C LYS A 370 -36.53 16.80 -9.10
N TYR A 371 -35.98 15.89 -8.31
CA TYR A 371 -35.72 16.11 -6.89
C TYR A 371 -34.65 17.17 -6.67
N GLU A 372 -33.57 17.14 -7.44
CA GLU A 372 -32.51 18.16 -7.42
C GLU A 372 -33.05 19.53 -7.83
N GLU A 373 -33.91 19.60 -8.85
CA GLU A 373 -34.61 20.83 -9.21
C GLU A 373 -35.52 21.34 -8.09
N LEU A 374 -36.22 20.45 -7.38
CA LEU A 374 -37.09 20.80 -6.27
C LEU A 374 -36.28 21.32 -5.07
N LEU A 375 -35.20 20.63 -4.72
CA LEU A 375 -34.24 21.06 -3.70
C LEU A 375 -33.60 22.40 -4.08
N GLY A 376 -33.26 22.60 -5.35
CA GLY A 376 -32.77 23.88 -5.88
C GLY A 376 -33.83 24.98 -5.84
N LYS A 377 -35.13 24.66 -5.98
CA LYS A 377 -36.23 25.62 -5.78
C LYS A 377 -36.42 25.95 -4.30
N CYS A 378 -36.29 24.99 -3.39
CA CYS A 378 -36.34 25.24 -1.93
C CYS A 378 -35.19 26.13 -1.47
N ARG A 379 -33.94 25.86 -1.91
CA ARG A 379 -32.78 26.72 -1.61
C ARG A 379 -32.95 28.14 -2.16
N ARG A 380 -33.40 28.27 -3.42
CA ARG A 380 -33.67 29.59 -4.01
C ARG A 380 -34.84 30.34 -3.36
N HIS A 381 -35.83 29.62 -2.84
CA HIS A 381 -36.94 30.20 -2.09
C HIS A 381 -36.47 30.72 -0.72
N GLU A 382 -35.62 29.95 -0.03
CA GLU A 382 -34.96 30.37 1.21
C GLU A 382 -34.07 31.61 0.99
N GLU A 383 -33.24 31.61 -0.06
CA GLU A 383 -32.43 32.77 -0.46
C GLU A 383 -33.29 33.99 -0.82
N SER A 384 -34.43 33.80 -1.50
CA SER A 384 -35.37 34.89 -1.82
C SER A 384 -36.08 35.44 -0.59
N LEU A 385 -36.38 34.61 0.42
CA LEU A 385 -36.92 35.01 1.72
C LEU A 385 -35.86 35.75 2.56
N CYS A 386 -34.59 35.33 2.49
CA CYS A 386 -33.46 35.99 3.14
C CYS A 386 -33.16 37.40 2.59
N HIS A 387 -33.68 37.76 1.39
CA HIS A 387 -33.56 39.10 0.83
C HIS A 387 -34.73 40.05 1.15
N ALA A 388 -35.81 39.55 1.78
CA ALA A 388 -36.97 40.36 2.20
C ALA A 388 -36.93 40.79 3.69
N GLY A 389 -36.04 40.20 4.49
CA GLY A 389 -35.82 40.55 5.89
C GLY A 389 -34.86 41.73 6.07
N VAL A 390 -35.42 42.92 6.26
CA VAL A 390 -34.87 44.08 7.00
C VAL A 390 -33.39 44.43 6.72
N GLN A 391 -33.22 45.45 5.89
CA GLN A 391 -32.02 46.29 5.87
C GLN A 391 -31.75 46.88 7.26
N THR A 392 -30.73 46.39 7.95
CA THR A 392 -29.96 47.21 8.90
C THR A 392 -28.50 47.24 8.48
N SER A 393 -27.98 48.45 8.40
CA SER A 393 -26.67 48.88 7.92
C SER A 393 -25.47 48.11 8.49
N ARG A 394 -24.49 47.87 7.60
CA ARG A 394 -23.09 47.43 7.87
C ARG A 394 -22.29 48.50 8.68
N PRO A 395 -21.06 48.22 9.15
CA PRO A 395 -19.86 48.04 8.30
C PRO A 395 -19.19 46.68 8.52
N VAL A 396 -18.96 45.86 7.48
CA VAL A 396 -17.74 45.83 6.65
C VAL A 396 -16.45 45.75 7.48
N SER A 397 -15.90 44.55 7.57
CA SER A 397 -14.49 44.31 7.27
C SER A 397 -14.41 43.03 6.44
N ARG A 398 -14.50 43.24 5.12
CA ARG A 398 -13.84 42.44 4.08
C ARG A 398 -12.32 42.60 4.29
N ASP A 399 -11.46 41.64 3.98
CA ASP A 399 -11.46 40.82 2.77
C ASP A 399 -10.66 39.50 2.92
N PRO A 400 -10.85 38.56 1.99
CA PRO A 400 -10.35 37.20 1.96
C PRO A 400 -9.05 37.07 1.13
N SER A 401 -8.38 35.93 1.24
CA SER A 401 -7.47 35.48 0.17
C SER A 401 -7.41 33.95 0.16
N MET A 402 -8.27 33.35 -0.66
CA MET A 402 -7.99 32.07 -1.30
C MET A 402 -6.89 32.32 -2.33
N LYS A 403 -5.77 31.61 -2.22
CA LYS A 403 -4.75 31.53 -3.26
C LYS A 403 -4.22 30.11 -3.39
N GLU A 404 -4.97 29.39 -4.22
CA GLU A 404 -4.53 28.36 -5.17
C GLU A 404 -3.05 28.46 -5.56
N TYR A 405 -2.28 27.37 -5.41
CA TYR A 405 -1.08 27.13 -6.21
C TYR A 405 -0.88 25.64 -6.52
N SER A 406 -0.88 25.40 -7.82
CA SER A 406 -0.57 24.16 -8.52
C SER A 406 0.94 23.86 -8.53
N MET A 407 1.20 22.58 -8.73
CA MET A 407 2.44 21.87 -9.05
C MET A 407 3.35 22.58 -10.08
N VAL A 408 4.64 22.71 -9.77
CA VAL A 408 5.76 22.74 -10.74
C VAL A 408 7.01 22.10 -10.11
N CYS A 409 7.57 21.09 -10.79
CA CYS A 409 8.93 20.59 -10.62
C CYS A 409 9.90 21.30 -11.58
N ALA A 410 11.12 21.61 -11.14
CA ALA A 410 12.40 21.49 -11.87
C ALA A 410 13.54 22.22 -11.12
N GLY A 411 14.68 21.55 -10.87
CA GLY A 411 15.95 22.15 -10.39
C GLY A 411 16.80 22.71 -11.56
N PRO A 412 18.14 22.66 -11.53
CA PRO A 412 19.13 23.03 -10.50
C PRO A 412 20.12 24.13 -11.00
N SER A 413 21.02 24.64 -10.13
CA SER A 413 22.45 24.98 -10.39
C SER A 413 22.99 26.33 -9.84
N THR A 414 24.01 26.19 -8.97
CA THR A 414 25.37 26.81 -8.98
C THR A 414 25.65 28.28 -8.63
N SER A 415 26.77 28.42 -7.88
CA SER A 415 27.67 29.57 -7.61
C SER A 415 27.30 30.49 -6.42
N GLY A 416 28.18 30.86 -5.48
CA GLY A 416 29.58 30.57 -5.21
C GLY A 416 30.16 31.60 -4.20
N ALA A 417 31.04 31.14 -3.29
CA ALA A 417 32.00 31.88 -2.41
C ALA A 417 31.44 32.80 -1.28
N GLY A 418 31.94 32.84 -0.04
CA GLY A 418 33.08 32.22 0.65
C GLY A 418 33.22 32.76 2.10
N ALA A 419 34.28 32.33 2.82
CA ALA A 419 34.74 32.69 4.19
C ALA A 419 34.20 31.77 5.33
N VAL A 420 34.91 30.74 5.84
CA VAL A 420 36.19 30.61 6.60
C VAL A 420 35.99 30.58 8.14
N ALA A 421 36.57 29.51 8.75
CA ALA A 421 36.92 29.25 10.18
C ALA A 421 35.76 29.00 11.16
N THR A 422 35.72 28.02 12.09
CA THR A 422 36.61 27.00 12.68
C THR A 422 35.73 26.06 13.56
N PRO A 423 36.17 24.85 13.97
CA PRO A 423 35.32 23.82 14.60
C PRO A 423 35.30 23.89 16.16
N PRO A 424 34.37 23.19 16.82
CA PRO A 424 34.81 22.23 17.84
C PRO A 424 33.97 20.93 17.95
N THR A 425 34.65 19.88 18.41
CA THR A 425 34.21 18.53 18.84
C THR A 425 33.49 18.57 20.22
N PRO A 426 33.08 17.43 20.81
CA PRO A 426 31.80 16.66 20.74
C PRO A 426 30.82 16.96 21.93
N PRO A 427 29.60 16.37 21.98
CA PRO A 427 28.58 16.77 22.95
C PRO A 427 28.75 16.08 24.32
N GLN A 428 28.66 16.88 25.40
CA GLN A 428 28.33 16.41 26.73
C GLN A 428 26.81 16.51 26.95
N THR A 429 26.24 15.45 27.50
CA THR A 429 24.86 15.33 27.99
C THR A 429 24.50 16.40 29.02
N PRO A 430 23.34 17.10 28.89
CA PRO A 430 22.73 17.81 30.00
C PRO A 430 21.47 17.08 30.48
N SER A 431 21.51 16.64 31.74
CA SER A 431 20.33 16.33 32.53
C SER A 431 19.89 17.62 33.24
N THR A 432 18.74 18.20 32.87
CA THR A 432 18.11 19.27 33.66
C THR A 432 16.58 19.30 33.48
N PRO A 433 15.82 19.64 34.54
CA PRO A 433 14.35 19.55 34.65
C PRO A 433 13.56 20.58 33.81
N GLU A 434 14.24 21.49 33.11
CA GLU A 434 13.63 22.55 32.29
C GLU A 434 12.91 22.01 31.04
N ALA A 435 13.38 20.89 30.48
CA ALA A 435 12.74 20.24 29.34
C ALA A 435 11.35 19.66 29.69
N LEU A 436 11.15 19.22 30.94
CA LEU A 436 9.86 18.68 31.40
C LEU A 436 8.81 19.78 31.55
N GLU A 437 9.21 20.98 31.98
CA GLU A 437 8.29 22.11 32.14
C GLU A 437 7.87 22.71 30.79
N GLY A 438 8.78 22.72 29.81
CA GLY A 438 8.49 23.06 28.42
C GLY A 438 7.51 22.07 27.77
N ILE A 439 7.72 20.77 27.96
CA ILE A 439 6.82 19.72 27.47
C ILE A 439 5.44 19.82 28.16
N SER A 440 5.39 20.08 29.47
CA SER A 440 4.12 20.22 30.20
C SER A 440 3.30 21.42 29.70
N ARG A 441 3.94 22.58 29.45
CA ARG A 441 3.25 23.75 28.87
C ARG A 441 2.79 23.51 27.44
N GLN A 442 3.56 22.76 26.66
CA GLN A 442 3.22 22.43 25.29
C GLN A 442 2.05 21.43 25.23
N VAL A 443 2.01 20.46 26.14
CA VAL A 443 0.87 19.54 26.33
C VAL A 443 -0.39 20.30 26.75
N GLU A 444 -0.30 21.24 27.69
CA GLU A 444 -1.47 22.06 28.09
C GLU A 444 -1.97 22.99 26.98
N GLN A 445 -1.08 23.53 26.14
CA GLN A 445 -1.47 24.33 24.97
C GLN A 445 -2.15 23.49 23.90
N VAL A 446 -1.68 22.27 23.67
CA VAL A 446 -2.29 21.31 22.74
C VAL A 446 -3.65 20.85 23.26
N ASP A 447 -3.78 20.60 24.56
CA ASP A 447 -5.05 20.19 25.19
C ASP A 447 -6.09 21.32 25.16
N LYS A 448 -5.65 22.58 25.34
CA LYS A 448 -6.51 23.76 25.11
C LYS A 448 -6.95 23.88 23.65
N ARG A 449 -6.06 23.68 22.68
CA ARG A 449 -6.38 23.72 21.24
C ARG A 449 -7.33 22.59 20.82
N LEU A 450 -7.20 21.42 21.43
CA LEU A 450 -8.09 20.28 21.23
C LEU A 450 -9.46 20.52 21.87
N SER A 451 -9.51 21.09 23.08
CA SER A 451 -10.78 21.41 23.77
C SER A 451 -11.65 22.42 23.02
N GLN A 452 -11.01 23.31 22.24
CA GLN A 452 -11.71 24.30 21.42
C GLN A 452 -12.33 23.69 20.14
N ASN A 453 -11.96 22.45 19.79
CA ASN A 453 -12.47 21.70 18.64
C ASN A 453 -13.08 20.34 19.03
N THR A 454 -13.32 20.08 20.32
CA THR A 454 -13.96 18.83 20.73
C THR A 454 -15.46 18.86 20.43
N PRO A 455 -16.02 17.83 19.77
CA PRO A 455 -17.46 17.72 19.56
C PRO A 455 -18.20 17.66 20.89
N GLU A 456 -19.37 18.32 20.95
CA GLU A 456 -20.17 18.59 22.16
C GLU A 456 -20.41 17.35 23.04
N TYR A 457 -20.47 16.16 22.43
CA TYR A 457 -20.64 14.90 23.16
C TYR A 457 -19.54 14.65 24.20
N LYS A 458 -18.27 15.06 23.96
CA LYS A 458 -17.19 14.86 24.95
C LYS A 458 -17.35 15.75 26.18
N ALA A 459 -17.87 16.97 26.02
CA ALA A 459 -18.20 17.84 27.14
C ALA A 459 -19.38 17.27 27.94
N LEU A 460 -20.40 16.77 27.23
CA LEU A 460 -21.56 16.08 27.80
C LEU A 460 -21.15 14.83 28.59
N PHE A 461 -20.24 13.99 28.07
CA PHE A 461 -19.72 12.84 28.81
C PHE A 461 -18.99 13.24 30.09
N LYS A 462 -18.18 14.30 30.05
CA LYS A 462 -17.50 14.82 31.26
C LYS A 462 -18.50 15.33 32.29
N GLU A 463 -19.57 16.01 31.85
CA GLU A 463 -20.62 16.50 32.74
C GLU A 463 -21.44 15.34 33.33
N ILE A 464 -21.86 14.37 32.51
CA ILE A 464 -22.58 13.16 32.96
C ILE A 464 -21.74 12.39 33.99
N PHE A 465 -20.45 12.20 33.72
CA PHE A 465 -19.56 11.47 34.63
C PHE A 465 -19.38 12.22 35.96
N SER A 466 -19.24 13.55 35.90
CA SER A 466 -19.16 14.40 37.09
C SER A 466 -20.44 14.37 37.92
N ARG A 467 -21.61 14.38 37.26
CA ARG A 467 -22.91 14.24 37.90
C ARG A 467 -23.08 12.87 38.56
N LEU A 468 -22.74 11.79 37.86
CA LEU A 468 -22.77 10.43 38.40
C LEU A 468 -21.84 10.26 39.61
N GLN A 469 -20.64 10.85 39.56
CA GLN A 469 -19.69 10.79 40.67
C GLN A 469 -20.19 11.57 41.89
N LYS A 470 -20.82 12.73 41.68
CA LYS A 470 -21.48 13.49 42.74
C LYS A 470 -22.63 12.70 43.38
N THR A 471 -23.52 12.12 42.56
CA THR A 471 -24.61 11.26 43.03
C THR A 471 -24.09 10.04 43.80
N LYS A 472 -22.98 9.42 43.37
CA LYS A 472 -22.33 8.32 44.09
C LYS A 472 -21.82 8.75 45.46
N CYS A 473 -21.25 9.94 45.59
CA CYS A 473 -20.82 10.50 46.87
C CYS A 473 -22.01 10.81 47.80
N ASP A 474 -23.09 11.37 47.27
CA ASP A 474 -24.30 11.68 48.03
C ASP A 474 -25.01 10.41 48.53
N ILE A 475 -25.06 9.34 47.71
CA ILE A 475 -25.58 8.03 48.10
C ILE A 475 -24.71 7.40 49.21
N LYS A 476 -23.38 7.52 49.12
CA LYS A 476 -22.49 7.03 50.18
C LYS A 476 -22.68 7.80 51.50
N SER A 477 -22.84 9.12 51.43
CA SER A 477 -23.07 10.00 52.59
C SER A 477 -24.44 9.76 53.25
N THR A 478 -25.47 9.48 52.46
CA THR A 478 -26.80 9.13 53.00
C THR A 478 -26.85 7.72 53.60
N LYS A 479 -26.08 6.76 53.06
CA LYS A 479 -25.91 5.43 53.65
C LYS A 479 -25.14 5.47 54.98
N SER A 480 -24.08 6.28 55.09
CA SER A 480 -23.35 6.43 56.35
C SER A 480 -24.15 7.16 57.43
N LYS A 481 -25.05 8.10 57.06
CA LYS A 481 -26.01 8.70 58.00
C LYS A 481 -27.10 7.75 58.48
N LYS A 482 -27.48 6.76 57.67
CA LYS A 482 -28.48 5.74 58.06
C LYS A 482 -27.93 4.62 58.93
N SER A 483 -26.61 4.39 58.96
CA SER A 483 -25.99 3.38 59.84
C SER A 483 -25.57 3.93 61.22
N ASN A 484 -25.72 5.24 61.45
CA ASN A 484 -25.38 5.93 62.71
C ASN A 484 -26.63 6.36 63.50
N LYS A 485 -27.76 5.75 63.22
CA LYS A 485 -29.02 5.88 63.96
C LYS A 485 -29.55 4.47 64.18
#